data_AF-A0A382IM13-F1
#
_entry.id   AF-A0A382IM13-F1
#
_cell.length_a   1.000
_cell.length_b   1.000
_cell.length_c   1.000
_cell.angle_alpha   90.00
_cell.angle_beta   90.00
_cell.angle_gamma   90.00
#
_symmetry.space_group_name_H-M   'P 1'
#
loop_
_entity.id
_entity.type
_entity.pdbx_description
1 polymer ?
#
loop_
_entity_poly.entity_id
_entity_poly.type
_entity_poly.pdbx_seq_one_letter_code
_entity_poly.pdbx_strand_id
1 'polypeptide(L)'
;MNPKRKIVLAYSGGLDTSIILKWLQENYNTEVITYTADIGQKINRKKILKNAKALGVKKVIIEDLKDLFVKDYVFPMLRGHAIYEGVY
;
A
#
# COMPACT_ATOMS: atom_id res chain seq x y z
N MET A 1 -28.10 13.12 1.74
CA MET A 1 -26.69 13.43 1.40
C MET A 1 -26.07 12.17 0.81
N ASN A 2 -25.51 12.23 -0.41
CA ASN A 2 -24.74 11.10 -0.94
C ASN A 2 -23.52 10.87 -0.04
N PRO A 3 -23.19 9.61 0.32
CA PRO A 3 -21.99 9.33 1.08
C PRO A 3 -20.79 9.87 0.30
N LYS A 4 -19.94 10.67 0.97
CA LYS A 4 -18.66 11.09 0.39
C LYS A 4 -17.86 9.82 0.09
N ARG A 5 -17.67 9.54 -1.20
CA ARG A 5 -16.80 8.43 -1.65
C ARG A 5 -15.41 8.64 -1.06
N LYS A 6 -14.69 7.56 -0.81
CA LYS A 6 -13.30 7.55 -0.37
C LYS A 6 -12.53 6.51 -1.16
N ILE A 7 -11.26 6.79 -1.42
CA ILE A 7 -10.36 5.87 -2.13
C ILE A 7 -9.24 5.45 -1.17
N VAL A 8 -8.97 4.15 -1.11
CA VAL A 8 -7.76 3.63 -0.45
C VAL A 8 -6.75 3.31 -1.53
N LEU A 9 -5.60 3.97 -1.48
CA LEU A 9 -4.49 3.76 -2.41
C LEU A 9 -3.40 2.92 -1.75
N ALA A 10 -3.07 1.79 -2.35
CA ALA A 10 -1.81 1.10 -2.06
C ALA A 10 -0.65 2.01 -2.45
N TYR A 11 0.07 2.51 -1.45
CA TYR A 11 1.03 3.61 -1.59
C TYR A 11 2.41 3.16 -1.13
N SER A 12 3.38 3.14 -2.04
CA SER A 12 4.76 2.72 -1.74
C SER A 12 5.64 3.88 -1.27
N GLY A 13 5.21 5.13 -1.49
CA GLY A 13 6.05 6.31 -1.28
C GLY A 13 7.00 6.63 -2.45
N GLY A 14 6.92 5.84 -3.53
CA GLY A 14 7.63 6.09 -4.79
C GLY A 14 7.02 7.21 -5.62
N LEU A 15 7.71 7.61 -6.68
CA LEU A 15 7.28 8.68 -7.59
C LEU A 15 5.91 8.37 -8.20
N ASP A 16 5.75 7.19 -8.81
CA ASP A 16 4.54 6.82 -9.54
C ASP A 16 3.30 6.83 -8.63
N THR A 17 3.38 6.20 -7.46
CA THR A 17 2.26 6.19 -6.51
C THR A 17 1.95 7.58 -5.95
N SER A 18 2.90 8.51 -5.94
CA SER A 18 2.68 9.91 -5.54
C SER A 18 1.99 10.71 -6.63
N ILE A 19 2.31 10.45 -7.90
CA ILE A 19 1.60 11.02 -9.06
C ILE A 19 0.15 10.50 -9.09
N ILE A 20 -0.03 9.19 -8.95
CA ILE A 20 -1.37 8.57 -8.89
C ILE A 20 -2.20 9.16 -7.76
N LEU A 21 -1.61 9.34 -6.57
CA LEU A 21 -2.29 9.96 -5.44
C LEU A 21 -2.82 11.35 -5.79
N LYS A 22 -1.97 12.20 -6.39
CA LYS A 22 -2.37 13.55 -6.79
C LYS A 22 -3.45 13.52 -7.87
N TRP A 23 -3.29 12.64 -8.86
CA TRP A 23 -4.25 12.45 -9.94
C TRP A 23 -5.63 12.02 -9.40
N LEU A 24 -5.68 11.09 -8.44
CA LEU A 24 -6.93 10.66 -7.81
C LEU A 24 -7.63 11.81 -7.07
N GLN A 25 -6.87 12.66 -6.37
CA GLN A 25 -7.43 13.82 -5.69
C GLN A 25 -8.04 14.82 -6.68
N GLU A 26 -7.35 15.09 -7.80
CA GLU A 26 -7.79 16.05 -8.82
C GLU A 26 -8.99 15.56 -9.63
N ASN A 27 -9.02 14.28 -10.02
CA ASN A 27 -10.04 13.75 -10.93
C ASN A 27 -11.33 13.32 -10.23
N TYR A 28 -11.26 12.93 -8.96
CA TYR A 28 -12.42 12.38 -8.24
C TYR A 28 -12.94 13.26 -7.11
N ASN A 29 -12.28 14.39 -6.81
CA ASN A 29 -12.62 15.31 -5.72
C ASN A 29 -13.04 14.58 -4.42
N THR A 30 -12.24 13.58 -4.05
CA THR A 30 -12.54 12.61 -3.00
C THR A 30 -11.37 12.48 -2.04
N GLU A 31 -11.67 12.02 -0.82
CA GLU A 31 -10.63 11.72 0.16
C GLU A 31 -9.85 10.47 -0.27
N VAL A 32 -8.54 10.60 -0.42
CA VAL A 32 -7.62 9.49 -0.64
C VAL A 32 -6.92 9.16 0.68
N ILE A 33 -7.02 7.90 1.09
CA ILE A 33 -6.31 7.30 2.23
C ILE A 33 -5.14 6.52 1.64
N THR A 34 -3.94 6.70 2.18
CA THR A 34 -2.79 5.87 1.77
C THR A 34 -2.63 4.68 2.68
N TYR A 35 -2.33 3.53 2.08
CA TYR A 35 -2.07 2.28 2.78
C TYR A 35 -0.74 1.68 2.31
N THR A 36 0.16 1.42 3.24
CA THR A 36 1.43 0.74 2.98
C THR A 36 1.52 -0.53 3.83
N ALA A 37 1.68 -1.68 3.17
CA ALA A 37 1.96 -2.95 3.84
C ALA A 37 3.47 -3.17 3.94
N ASP A 38 4.01 -3.37 5.15
CA ASP A 38 5.37 -3.82 5.40
C ASP A 38 5.40 -5.35 5.46
N ILE A 39 5.86 -5.96 4.37
CA ILE A 39 5.96 -7.42 4.17
C ILE A 39 7.42 -7.88 4.08
N GLY A 40 8.36 -7.10 4.63
CA GLY A 40 9.79 -7.41 4.65
C GLY A 40 10.64 -6.66 3.63
N GLN A 41 10.05 -5.78 2.83
CA GLN A 41 10.79 -4.88 1.96
C GLN A 41 11.50 -3.76 2.74
N LYS A 42 12.54 -3.16 2.15
CA LYS A 42 13.20 -1.97 2.71
C LYS A 42 12.25 -0.77 2.68
N ILE A 43 11.66 -0.43 3.83
CA ILE A 43 10.71 0.66 3.97
C ILE A 43 11.34 1.88 4.65
N ASN A 44 11.12 3.09 4.09
CA ASN A 44 11.41 4.35 4.77
C ASN A 44 10.11 4.99 5.24
N ARG A 45 9.63 4.58 6.42
CA ARG A 45 8.36 5.05 7.01
C ARG A 45 8.30 6.59 7.11
N LYS A 46 9.41 7.24 7.46
CA LYS A 46 9.49 8.71 7.56
C LYS A 46 9.28 9.38 6.20
N LYS A 47 9.89 8.88 5.13
CA LYS A 47 9.72 9.39 3.76
C LYS A 47 8.28 9.22 3.29
N ILE A 48 7.68 8.04 3.49
CA ILE A 48 6.29 7.75 3.10
C ILE A 48 5.33 8.72 3.79
N LEU A 49 5.45 8.86 5.11
CA LEU A 49 4.63 9.78 5.89
C LEU A 49 4.80 11.23 5.43
N LYS A 50 6.05 11.67 5.20
CA LYS A 50 6.38 13.01 4.72
C LYS A 50 5.73 13.28 3.35
N ASN A 51 5.90 12.37 2.39
CA ASN A 51 5.39 12.54 1.03
C ASN A 51 3.85 12.57 1.01
N ALA A 52 3.20 11.63 1.70
CA ALA A 52 1.74 11.60 1.77
C ALA A 52 1.16 12.87 2.42
N LYS A 53 1.75 13.33 3.53
CA LYS A 53 1.33 14.58 4.19
C LYS A 53 1.55 15.80 3.32
N ALA A 54 2.67 15.89 2.60
CA ALA A 54 2.94 16.99 1.68
C ALA A 54 1.90 17.08 0.55
N LEU A 55 1.27 15.96 0.19
CA LEU A 55 0.20 15.88 -0.80
C LEU A 55 -1.21 16.01 -0.17
N GLY A 56 -1.33 16.45 1.08
CA GLY A 56 -2.62 16.73 1.72
C GLY A 56 -3.42 15.50 2.16
N VAL A 57 -2.79 14.32 2.23
CA VAL A 57 -3.42 13.09 2.73
C VAL A 57 -3.72 13.22 4.21
N LYS A 58 -4.98 12.98 4.60
CA LYS A 58 -5.44 13.07 6.00
C LYS A 58 -5.18 11.80 6.81
N LYS A 59 -5.25 10.63 6.16
CA LYS A 59 -5.04 9.33 6.81
C LYS A 59 -3.99 8.53 6.05
N VAL A 60 -2.92 8.20 6.76
CA VAL A 60 -1.82 7.35 6.29
C VAL A 60 -1.78 6.12 7.19
N ILE A 61 -1.91 4.94 6.60
CA ILE A 61 -1.88 3.66 7.30
C ILE A 61 -0.60 2.94 6.86
N ILE A 62 0.19 2.49 7.83
CA ILE A 62 1.37 1.67 7.57
C ILE A 62 1.27 0.47 8.51
N GLU A 63 1.00 -0.71 7.95
CA GLU A 63 0.82 -1.95 8.72
C GLU A 63 2.05 -2.84 8.62
N ASP A 64 2.45 -3.41 9.75
CA ASP A 64 3.44 -4.50 9.77
C ASP A 64 2.73 -5.84 9.56
N LEU A 65 2.96 -6.44 8.39
CA LEU A 65 2.30 -7.66 7.96
C LEU A 65 3.28 -8.82 7.75
N LYS A 66 4.53 -8.71 8.20
CA LYS A 66 5.55 -9.75 8.01
C LYS A 66 5.11 -11.11 8.55
N ASP A 67 4.67 -11.15 9.80
CA ASP A 67 4.27 -12.42 10.44
C ASP A 67 3.04 -13.04 9.76
N LEU A 68 2.05 -12.21 9.44
CA LEU A 68 0.84 -12.62 8.72
C LEU A 68 1.19 -13.14 7.31
N PHE A 69 2.05 -12.43 6.58
CA PHE A 69 2.49 -12.83 5.24
C PHE A 69 3.20 -14.18 5.26
N VAL A 70 4.12 -14.40 6.21
CA VAL A 70 4.84 -15.68 6.33
C VAL A 70 3.88 -16.80 6.73
N LYS A 71 3.10 -16.61 7.79
CA LYS A 71 2.26 -17.66 8.36
C LYS A 71 1.13 -18.08 7.43
N ASP A 72 0.46 -17.12 6.83
CA ASP A 72 -0.82 -17.36 6.14
C ASP A 72 -0.68 -17.38 4.61
N TYR A 73 0.50 -17.06 4.05
CA TYR A 73 0.75 -17.11 2.60
C TYR A 73 1.99 -17.95 2.26
N VAL A 74 3.15 -17.66 2.86
CA VAL A 74 4.39 -18.39 2.55
C VAL A 74 4.33 -19.85 2.99
N PHE A 75 3.95 -20.15 4.24
CA PHE A 75 3.87 -21.54 4.70
C PHE A 75 2.83 -22.39 3.95
N PRO A 76 1.62 -21.89 3.62
CA PRO A 76 0.72 -22.61 2.71
C PRO A 76 1.33 -22.89 1.33
N MET A 77 2.00 -21.91 0.72
CA MET A 77 2.67 -22.08 -0.58
C MET A 77 3.75 -23.16 -0.53
N LEU A 78 4.58 -23.16 0.54
CA LEU A 78 5.61 -24.17 0.75
C LEU A 78 5.04 -25.58 0.94
N ARG A 79 3.95 -25.72 1.72
CA ARG A 79 3.27 -27.03 1.90
C ARG A 79 2.71 -27.58 0.60
N GLY A 80 2.32 -26.70 -0.33
CA GLY A 80 1.86 -27.08 -1.66
C GLY A 80 2.98 -27.45 -2.63
N HIS A 81 4.25 -27.32 -2.23
CA HIS A 81 5.41 -27.43 -3.13
C HIS A 81 5.22 -26.59 -4.40
N ALA A 82 4.61 -25.40 -4.26
CA ALA A 82 4.26 -24.56 -5.39
C ALA A 82 5.53 -24.03 -6.06
N ILE A 83 5.68 -24.35 -7.35
CA ILE A 83 6.74 -23.86 -8.21
C ILE A 83 6.11 -23.54 -9.57
N TYR A 84 6.17 -22.28 -9.96
CA TYR A 84 5.76 -21.79 -11.25
C TYR A 84 6.87 -22.03 -12.28
N GLU A 85 6.51 -22.68 -13.38
CA GLU A 85 7.42 -23.01 -14.49
C GLU A 85 8.70 -23.77 -14.07
N GLY A 86 8.64 -24.48 -12.93
CA GLY A 86 9.77 -25.25 -12.40
C GLY A 86 10.91 -24.41 -11.79
N VAL A 87 10.77 -23.07 -11.73
CA VAL A 87 11.83 -22.17 -11.25
C VAL A 87 11.39 -21.08 -10.27
N TYR A 88 10.15 -20.59 -10.35
CA TYR A 88 9.68 -19.43 -9.56
C TYR A 88 8.74 -19.83 -8.42
#